data_AF-A0A8T4JPX0-F1
#
_entry.id   AF-A0A8T4JPX0-F1
#
_cell.length_a   1.000
_cell.length_b   1.000
_cell.length_c   1.000
_cell.angle_alpha   90.00
_cell.angle_beta   90.00
_cell.angle_gamma   90.00
#
_symmetry.space_group_name_H-M   'P 1'
#
loop_
_entity.id
_entity.type
_entity.pdbx_description
1 polymer ?
#
loop_
_entity_poly.entity_id
_entity_poly.type
_entity_poly.pdbx_seq_one_letter_code
_entity_poly.pdbx_strand_id
1 'polypeptide(L)'
;MVSIKLEEFYIHPAILISIAGIAIILILTIVLLYKKNKNVNQKLVGEKDKFEYYQKEVQNLQISTHDPSKIFSKFELIVKTFFKEYYGLQQNLTFLELGDKFQKKGKTLHMKFCRLMSEIKYSGETIRNKEVKQIIEAFSKILLIK
;
A
#
# COMPACT_ATOMS: atom_id res chain seq x y z
N MET A 1 -60.84 38.92 -27.80
CA MET A 1 -60.88 37.54 -27.28
C MET A 1 -59.88 36.74 -28.11
N VAL A 2 -58.67 36.54 -27.61
CA VAL A 2 -57.56 35.92 -28.37
C VAL A 2 -57.51 34.45 -28.00
N SER A 3 -57.99 33.59 -28.89
CA SER A 3 -57.87 32.13 -28.74
C SER A 3 -56.44 31.72 -29.05
N ILE A 4 -55.64 31.52 -28.01
CA ILE A 4 -54.31 30.92 -28.11
C ILE A 4 -54.52 29.46 -28.51
N LYS A 5 -54.21 29.14 -29.77
CA LYS A 5 -54.13 27.74 -30.22
C LYS A 5 -52.98 27.09 -29.46
N LEU A 6 -53.32 26.18 -28.55
CA LEU A 6 -52.38 25.22 -27.98
C LEU A 6 -51.93 24.33 -29.14
N GLU A 7 -50.82 24.68 -29.78
CA GLU A 7 -50.10 23.77 -30.67
C GLU A 7 -49.70 22.55 -29.84
N GLU A 8 -50.31 21.42 -30.16
CA GLU A 8 -49.94 20.12 -29.59
C GLU A 8 -48.46 19.88 -29.88
N PHE A 9 -47.62 19.97 -28.86
CA PHE A 9 -46.21 19.61 -28.92
C PHE A 9 -46.11 18.08 -29.15
N TYR A 10 -46.19 17.65 -30.40
CA TYR A 10 -45.89 16.28 -30.80
C TYR A 10 -44.39 16.06 -30.64
N ILE A 11 -43.99 15.53 -29.48
CA ILE A 11 -42.63 15.08 -29.27
C ILE A 11 -42.42 13.86 -30.18
N HIS A 12 -41.61 14.04 -31.22
CA HIS A 12 -41.32 12.97 -32.15
C HIS A 12 -40.74 11.76 -31.39
N PRO A 13 -41.23 10.53 -31.60
CA PRO A 13 -40.78 9.36 -30.85
C PRO A 13 -39.27 9.12 -30.92
N ALA A 14 -38.61 9.60 -31.98
CA ALA A 14 -37.16 9.58 -32.13
C ALA A 14 -36.42 10.39 -31.04
N ILE A 15 -37.00 11.50 -30.57
CA ILE A 15 -36.42 12.34 -29.50
C ILE A 15 -36.50 11.58 -28.17
N LEU A 16 -37.63 10.93 -27.89
CA LEU A 16 -37.81 10.11 -26.68
C LEU A 16 -36.83 8.93 -26.65
N ILE A 17 -36.63 8.24 -27.78
CA ILE A 17 -35.66 7.13 -27.89
C ILE A 17 -34.22 7.63 -27.66
N SER A 18 -33.88 8.80 -28.20
CA SER A 18 -32.54 9.38 -28.02
C SER A 18 -32.26 9.76 -26.57
N ILE A 19 -33.24 10.37 -25.89
CA ILE A 19 -33.15 10.71 -24.46
C ILE A 19 -33.02 9.44 -23.61
N ALA A 20 -33.81 8.41 -23.90
CA ALA A 20 -33.73 7.12 -23.22
C ALA A 20 -32.35 6.45 -23.39
N GLY A 21 -31.79 6.50 -24.61
CA GLY A 21 -30.45 5.98 -24.89
C GLY A 21 -29.35 6.68 -24.08
N ILE A 22 -29.39 8.02 -24.00
CA ILE A 22 -28.45 8.81 -23.20
C ILE A 22 -28.57 8.47 -21.71
N ALA A 23 -29.79 8.34 -21.20
CA ALA A 23 -30.03 7.96 -19.81
C ALA A 23 -29.44 6.59 -19.48
N ILE A 24 -29.58 5.60 -20.37
CA ILE A 24 -29.01 4.25 -20.19
C ILE A 24 -27.47 4.31 -20.17
N ILE A 25 -26.84 5.07 -21.07
CA ILE A 25 -25.38 5.23 -21.10
C ILE A 25 -24.87 5.89 -19.80
N LEU A 26 -25.56 6.92 -19.30
CA LEU A 26 -25.22 7.56 -18.03
C LEU A 26 -25.33 6.58 -16.85
N ILE A 27 -26.40 5.80 -16.78
CA ILE A 27 -26.59 4.77 -15.74
C ILE A 27 -25.46 3.74 -15.80
N LEU A 28 -25.13 3.22 -16.99
CA LEU A 28 -24.04 2.27 -17.16
C LEU A 28 -22.69 2.85 -16.72
N THR A 29 -22.42 4.10 -17.06
CA THR A 29 -21.18 4.80 -16.68
C THR A 29 -21.06 4.94 -15.16
N ILE A 30 -22.15 5.34 -14.49
CA ILE A 30 -22.20 5.45 -13.03
C ILE A 30 -21.96 4.09 -12.36
N VAL A 31 -22.60 3.01 -12.85
CA VAL A 31 -22.42 1.66 -12.32
C VAL A 31 -20.97 1.18 -12.46
N LEU A 32 -20.34 1.42 -13.61
CA LEU A 32 -18.94 1.06 -13.85
C LEU A 32 -17.99 1.83 -12.92
N LEU A 33 -18.20 3.14 -12.76
CA LEU A 33 -17.41 3.96 -11.83
C LEU A 33 -17.59 3.51 -10.39
N TYR A 34 -18.81 3.19 -9.96
CA TYR A 34 -19.10 2.73 -8.61
C TYR A 34 -18.43 1.38 -8.31
N LYS A 35 -18.51 0.41 -9.25
CA LYS A 35 -17.80 -0.87 -9.13
C LYS A 35 -16.28 -0.68 -9.02
N LYS A 36 -15.69 0.19 -9.85
CA LYS A 36 -14.26 0.48 -9.82
C LYS A 36 -13.86 1.12 -8.48
N ASN A 37 -14.63 2.09 -8.00
CA ASN A 37 -14.34 2.80 -6.75
C ASN A 37 -14.46 1.89 -5.51
N LYS A 38 -15.48 1.01 -5.47
CA LYS A 38 -15.64 0.04 -4.37
C LYS A 38 -14.46 -0.92 -4.29
N ASN A 39 -13.98 -1.43 -5.44
CA ASN A 39 -12.82 -2.31 -5.49
C ASN A 39 -11.53 -1.60 -5.07
N VAL A 40 -11.38 -0.32 -5.40
CA VAL A 40 -10.22 0.49 -4.96
C VAL A 40 -10.27 0.74 -3.46
N ASN A 41 -11.42 1.14 -2.90
CA ASN A 41 -11.57 1.35 -1.47
C ASN A 41 -11.33 0.08 -0.64
N GLN A 42 -11.83 -1.07 -1.08
CA GLN A 42 -11.58 -2.34 -0.37
C GLN A 42 -10.09 -2.72 -0.37
N LYS A 43 -9.38 -2.50 -1.49
CA LYS A 43 -7.93 -2.71 -1.55
C LYS A 43 -7.17 -1.76 -0.64
N LEU A 44 -7.55 -0.48 -0.63
CA LEU A 44 -6.92 0.53 0.22
C LEU A 44 -7.12 0.26 1.72
N VAL A 45 -8.30 -0.21 2.13
CA VAL A 45 -8.56 -0.60 3.53
C VAL A 45 -7.71 -1.82 3.91
N GLY A 46 -7.71 -2.86 3.07
CA GLY A 46 -6.89 -4.05 3.34
C GLY A 46 -5.38 -3.78 3.36
N GLU A 47 -4.88 -2.83 2.57
CA GLU A 47 -3.48 -2.41 2.61
C GLU A 47 -3.14 -1.66 3.89
N LYS A 48 -4.02 -0.77 4.36
CA LYS A 48 -3.84 -0.04 5.63
C LYS A 48 -3.79 -1.00 6.82
N ASP A 49 -4.72 -1.95 6.89
CA ASP A 49 -4.76 -2.93 7.99
C ASP A 49 -3.48 -3.76 8.06
N LYS A 50 -2.92 -4.13 6.90
CA LYS A 50 -1.64 -4.83 6.82
C LYS A 50 -0.47 -3.94 7.27
N PHE A 51 -0.44 -2.66 6.87
CA PHE A 51 0.61 -1.74 7.31
C PHE A 51 0.56 -1.53 8.82
N GLU A 52 -0.63 -1.37 9.38
CA GLU A 52 -0.85 -1.28 10.82
C GLU A 52 -0.42 -2.56 11.56
N TYR A 53 -0.67 -3.73 10.98
CA TYR A 53 -0.19 -5.00 11.53
C TYR A 53 1.34 -5.00 11.67
N TYR A 54 2.08 -4.67 10.61
CA TYR A 54 3.55 -4.59 10.67
C TYR A 54 4.06 -3.52 11.61
N GLN A 55 3.36 -2.38 11.70
CA GLN A 55 3.71 -1.33 12.65
C GLN A 55 3.55 -1.80 14.11
N LYS A 56 2.46 -2.51 14.43
CA LYS A 56 2.23 -3.10 15.76
C LYS A 56 3.27 -4.18 16.09
N GLU A 57 3.58 -5.07 15.16
CA GLU A 57 4.59 -6.12 15.36
C GLU A 57 5.96 -5.51 15.70
N VAL A 58 6.35 -4.46 14.99
CA VAL A 58 7.61 -3.75 15.22
C VAL A 58 7.61 -2.99 16.56
N GLN A 59 6.47 -2.40 16.96
CA GLN A 59 6.33 -1.76 18.27
C GLN A 59 6.41 -2.77 19.42
N ASN A 60 5.81 -3.95 19.27
CA ASN A 60 5.87 -5.02 20.27
C ASN A 60 7.32 -5.48 20.54
N LEU A 61 8.19 -5.42 19.52
CA LEU A 61 9.62 -5.71 19.68
C LEU A 61 10.36 -4.67 20.54
N GLN A 62 9.93 -3.41 20.56
CA GLN A 62 10.60 -2.35 21.33
C GLN A 62 10.33 -2.44 22.84
N ILE A 63 9.21 -3.04 23.24
CA ILE A 63 8.76 -3.12 24.64
C ILE A 63 9.39 -4.34 25.35
N SER A 64 9.99 -5.25 24.60
CA SER A 64 10.56 -6.50 25.09
C SER A 64 11.94 -6.29 25.75
N THR A 65 12.10 -6.67 27.03
CA THR A 65 13.38 -6.71 27.77
C THR A 65 14.31 -7.86 27.35
N HIS A 66 14.21 -8.32 26.09
CA HIS A 66 14.95 -9.48 25.61
C HIS A 66 16.34 -9.14 25.05
N ASP A 67 17.15 -10.20 24.96
CA ASP A 67 18.43 -10.24 24.25
C ASP A 67 18.33 -9.59 22.84
N PRO A 68 19.10 -8.52 22.55
CA PRO A 68 19.06 -7.82 21.27
C PRO A 68 19.26 -8.74 20.06
N SER A 69 20.03 -9.81 20.18
CA SER A 69 20.24 -10.77 19.08
C SER A 69 18.97 -11.51 18.70
N LYS A 70 18.13 -11.85 19.69
CA LYS A 70 16.82 -12.48 19.47
C LYS A 70 15.83 -11.49 18.89
N ILE A 71 15.83 -10.24 19.37
CA ILE A 71 14.98 -9.17 18.83
C ILE A 71 15.34 -8.92 17.37
N PHE A 72 16.63 -8.81 17.05
CA PHE A 72 17.12 -8.63 15.69
C PHE A 72 16.68 -9.76 14.76
N SER A 73 16.79 -11.02 15.20
CA SER A 73 16.38 -12.18 14.41
C SER A 73 14.88 -12.19 14.11
N LYS A 74 14.04 -11.85 15.10
CA LYS A 74 12.58 -11.70 14.90
C LYS A 74 12.27 -10.54 13.95
N PHE A 75 12.97 -9.42 14.13
CA PHE A 75 12.82 -8.25 13.27
C PHE A 75 13.19 -8.55 11.82
N GLU A 76 14.28 -9.28 11.56
CA GLU A 76 14.65 -9.74 10.22
C GLU A 76 13.53 -10.53 9.54
N LEU A 77 12.86 -11.43 10.27
CA LEU A 77 11.75 -12.22 9.74
C LEU A 77 10.55 -11.34 9.36
N ILE A 78 10.19 -10.38 10.23
CA ILE A 78 9.10 -9.43 9.97
C ILE A 78 9.39 -8.63 8.70
N VAL A 79 10.59 -8.07 8.59
CA VAL A 79 11.01 -7.25 7.45
C VAL A 79 11.02 -8.06 6.15
N LYS A 80 11.54 -9.29 6.16
CA LYS A 80 11.56 -10.16 4.98
C LYS A 80 10.15 -10.57 4.55
N THR A 81 9.25 -10.80 5.51
CA THR A 81 7.84 -11.11 5.24
C THR A 81 7.15 -9.90 4.64
N PHE A 82 7.34 -8.71 5.21
CA PHE A 82 6.85 -7.46 4.64
C PHE A 82 7.34 -7.26 3.20
N PHE A 83 8.64 -7.43 2.93
CA PHE A 83 9.16 -7.29 1.56
C PHE A 83 8.63 -8.33 0.58
N LYS A 84 8.35 -9.55 1.03
CA LYS A 84 7.68 -10.55 0.22
C LYS A 84 6.25 -10.13 -0.13
N GLU A 85 5.48 -9.70 0.87
CA GLU A 85 4.06 -9.38 0.68
C GLU A 85 3.84 -8.09 -0.11
N TYR A 86 4.63 -7.05 0.15
CA TYR A 86 4.44 -5.72 -0.46
C TYR A 86 5.23 -5.51 -1.75
N TYR A 87 6.38 -6.15 -1.88
CA TYR A 87 7.26 -5.96 -3.04
C TYR A 87 7.41 -7.21 -3.90
N GLY A 88 6.80 -8.33 -3.53
CA GLY A 88 6.92 -9.60 -4.24
C GLY A 88 8.34 -10.16 -4.23
N LEU A 89 9.16 -9.80 -3.24
CA LEU A 89 10.55 -10.21 -3.15
C LEU A 89 10.68 -11.59 -2.48
N GLN A 90 11.70 -12.36 -2.82
CA GLN A 90 11.92 -13.67 -2.22
C GLN A 90 12.52 -13.53 -0.80
N GLN A 91 12.05 -14.33 0.16
CA GLN A 91 12.47 -14.28 1.57
C GLN A 91 13.91 -14.78 1.80
N ASN A 92 14.45 -15.60 0.89
CA ASN A 92 15.80 -16.14 0.97
C ASN A 92 16.88 -15.11 0.60
N LEU A 93 16.50 -13.98 0.01
CA LEU A 93 17.44 -12.92 -0.35
C LEU A 93 18.10 -12.34 0.91
N THR A 94 19.40 -12.08 0.79
CA THR A 94 20.16 -11.30 1.75
C THR A 94 19.74 -9.84 1.71
N PHE A 95 20.01 -9.10 2.79
CA PHE A 95 19.75 -7.66 2.81
C PHE A 95 20.58 -6.91 1.76
N LEU A 96 21.77 -7.41 1.41
CA LEU A 96 22.56 -6.84 0.32
C LEU A 96 21.81 -6.95 -1.03
N GLU A 97 21.32 -8.13 -1.37
CA GLU A 97 20.56 -8.37 -2.62
C GLU A 97 19.23 -7.62 -2.66
N LEU A 98 18.54 -7.54 -1.51
CA LEU A 98 17.33 -6.72 -1.38
C LEU A 98 17.65 -5.24 -1.64
N GLY A 99 18.76 -4.75 -1.09
CA GLY A 99 19.27 -3.39 -1.32
C GLY A 99 19.48 -3.09 -2.80
N ASP A 100 20.12 -3.99 -3.54
CA ASP A 100 20.35 -3.84 -4.98
C ASP A 100 19.04 -3.82 -5.78
N LYS A 101 18.07 -4.65 -5.42
CA LYS A 101 16.73 -4.64 -6.05
C LYS A 101 16.00 -3.33 -5.80
N PHE A 102 16.09 -2.78 -4.59
CA PHE A 102 15.49 -1.48 -4.27
C PHE A 102 16.21 -0.32 -4.96
N GLN A 103 17.53 -0.39 -5.12
CA GLN A 103 18.31 0.58 -5.87
C GLN A 103 17.86 0.64 -7.34
N LYS A 104 17.72 -0.52 -8.00
CA LYS A 104 17.23 -0.62 -9.38
C LYS A 104 15.81 -0.05 -9.56
N LYS A 105 15.01 -0.03 -8.49
CA LYS A 105 13.66 0.56 -8.46
C LYS A 105 13.64 2.04 -8.03
N GLY A 106 14.79 2.68 -7.83
CA GLY A 106 14.88 4.07 -7.34
C GLY A 106 14.38 4.27 -5.91
N LYS A 107 14.24 3.20 -5.12
CA LYS A 107 13.70 3.24 -3.74
C LYS A 107 14.83 3.46 -2.72
N THR A 108 15.42 4.65 -2.73
CA THR A 108 16.63 4.98 -1.96
C THR A 108 16.50 4.73 -0.45
N LEU A 109 15.33 5.00 0.15
CA LEU A 109 15.14 4.74 1.59
C LEU A 109 15.24 3.25 1.93
N HIS A 110 14.63 2.39 1.09
CA HIS A 110 14.64 0.95 1.28
C HIS A 110 16.04 0.37 1.11
N MET A 111 16.78 0.87 0.11
CA MET A 111 18.18 0.51 -0.10
C MET A 111 19.07 0.92 1.09
N LYS A 112 18.92 2.14 1.61
CA LYS A 112 19.67 2.58 2.81
C LYS A 112 19.38 1.70 4.02
N PHE A 113 18.11 1.37 4.25
CA PHE A 113 17.71 0.45 5.32
C PHE A 113 18.32 -0.95 5.15
N CYS A 114 18.30 -1.49 3.92
CA CYS A 114 18.89 -2.80 3.64
C CYS A 114 20.40 -2.82 3.88
N ARG A 115 21.11 -1.75 3.52
CA ARG A 115 22.55 -1.61 3.85
C ARG A 115 22.79 -1.63 5.35
N LEU A 116 22.00 -0.86 6.11
CA LEU A 116 22.10 -0.84 7.58
C LEU A 116 21.86 -2.22 8.21
N MET A 117 20.85 -2.96 7.74
CA MET A 117 20.61 -4.34 8.18
C MET A 117 21.78 -5.27 7.86
N SER A 118 22.39 -5.13 6.68
CA SER A 118 23.55 -5.91 6.26
C SER A 118 24.77 -5.59 7.12
N GLU A 119 25.04 -4.31 7.38
CA GLU A 119 26.15 -3.86 8.22
C GLU A 119 26.05 -4.45 9.63
N ILE A 120 24.89 -4.38 10.27
CA ILE A 120 24.68 -4.94 11.62
C ILE A 120 24.79 -6.47 11.62
N LYS A 121 24.26 -7.14 10.58
CA LYS A 121 24.28 -8.60 10.51
C LYS A 121 25.68 -9.18 10.28
N TYR A 122 26.53 -8.46 9.52
CA TYR A 122 27.84 -8.95 9.10
C TYR A 122 29.02 -8.21 9.73
N SER A 123 28.79 -7.29 10.68
CA SER A 123 29.86 -6.58 11.39
C SER A 123 30.76 -7.51 12.21
N GLY A 124 30.25 -8.69 12.59
CA GLY A 124 30.92 -9.58 13.53
C GLY A 124 30.91 -9.08 14.98
N GLU A 125 30.32 -7.90 15.23
CA GLU A 125 30.17 -7.32 16.56
C GLU A 125 28.90 -7.84 17.24
N THR A 126 28.90 -7.88 18.58
CA THR A 126 27.71 -8.19 19.35
C THR A 126 26.66 -7.11 19.14
N ILE A 127 25.47 -7.51 18.67
CA ILE A 127 24.36 -6.58 18.40
C ILE A 127 23.92 -5.89 19.68
N ARG A 128 23.92 -4.56 19.67
CA ARG A 128 23.53 -3.71 20.80
C ARG A 128 22.08 -3.26 20.68
N ASN A 129 21.42 -3.07 21.82
CA ASN A 129 20.05 -2.53 21.86
C ASN A 129 19.89 -1.21 21.09
N LYS A 130 20.92 -0.36 21.08
CA LYS A 130 20.92 0.89 20.33
C LYS A 130 20.81 0.67 18.81
N GLU A 131 21.52 -0.32 18.28
CA GLU A 131 21.50 -0.65 16.85
C GLU A 131 20.14 -1.24 16.44
N VAL A 132 19.60 -2.13 17.28
CA VAL A 132 18.23 -2.67 17.10
C VAL A 132 17.20 -1.55 17.11
N LYS A 133 17.32 -0.57 18.01
CA LYS A 133 16.41 0.58 18.02
C LYS A 133 16.55 1.43 16.75
N GLN A 134 17.78 1.68 16.28
CA GLN A 134 18.04 2.45 15.07
C GLN A 134 17.46 1.80 13.81
N ILE A 135 17.59 0.48 13.63
CA ILE A 135 17.01 -0.22 12.48
C ILE A 135 15.48 -0.23 12.54
N ILE A 136 14.90 -0.37 13.73
CA ILE A 136 13.46 -0.33 13.90
C ILE A 136 12.94 1.04 13.48
N GLU A 137 13.56 2.12 13.97
CA GLU A 137 13.21 3.49 13.58
C GLU A 137 13.37 3.72 12.07
N ALA A 138 14.42 3.18 11.46
CA ALA A 138 14.64 3.25 10.02
C ALA A 138 13.54 2.52 9.23
N PHE A 139 13.07 1.36 9.71
CA PHE A 139 11.97 0.63 9.10
C PHE A 139 10.62 1.29 9.33
N SER A 140 10.37 1.90 10.50
CA SER A 140 9.17 2.69 10.73
C SER A 140 9.05 3.83 9.72
N LYS A 141 10.16 4.47 9.31
CA LYS A 141 10.15 5.46 8.22
C LYS A 141 9.71 4.87 6.89
N ILE A 142 10.05 3.61 6.60
CA ILE A 142 9.57 2.90 5.41
C ILE A 142 8.06 2.68 5.48
N LEU A 143 7.54 2.23 6.63
CA LEU A 143 6.11 1.99 6.83
C LEU A 143 5.25 3.26 6.73
N LEU A 144 5.84 4.44 6.94
CA LEU A 144 5.16 5.74 6.84
C LEU A 144 5.09 6.30 5.41
N ILE A 145 5.85 5.75 4.46
CA ILE A 145 5.78 6.17 3.06
C ILE A 145 4.57 5.49 2.41
N LYS A 146 3.49 6.27 2.24
CA LYS A 146 2.32 5.91 1.42
C LYS A 146 2.64 6.02 -0.08
#